data_AF-A0A399ZV09-F1
#
_entry.id   AF-A0A399ZV09-F1
#
_cell.length_a   1.000
_cell.length_b   1.000
_cell.length_c   1.000
_cell.angle_alpha   90.00
_cell.angle_beta   90.00
_cell.angle_gamma   90.00
#
_symmetry.space_group_name_H-M   'P 1'
#
loop_
_entity.id
_entity.type
_entity.pdbx_description
1 polymer ?
#
loop_
_entity_poly.entity_id
_entity_poly.type
_entity_poly.pdbx_seq_one_letter_code
_entity_poly.pdbx_strand_id
1 'polypeptide(L)'
;MTMGIAWLTGAPLWLAVAIYMPTSLFIFAIYLMVPLFYRTFQDTTFISMFVTTMTAVYLVFPAMFADVSELAYMSPLTLAVKMYRGEPFGVQEYLFPSLPMILVFGVTVTIAARLLHEEFLMTYYGIGRKFADALYWIIDRRKPARSIFLMSFASIPAVYLMQLVILAVASNLPLRALLIAALVASAALEETVKTMGIAVLIERGETHSLRQIVWLAFLSALGFLAGEKLLTLVSVSVVSQAFLATALFSGGLLLVPLAAHFSFTAIIVLLYARFRRVPYWVALGVGVILHTLYNALILGGAL
;
A
#
# COMPACT_ATOMS: atom_id res chain seq x y z
N MET A 1 -21.43 1.03 18.70
CA MET A 1 -20.70 1.49 19.90
C MET A 1 -20.21 2.93 19.74
N THR A 2 -19.45 3.28 18.69
CA THR A 2 -18.90 4.64 18.47
C THR A 2 -19.97 5.75 18.38
N MET A 3 -21.09 5.52 17.67
CA MET A 3 -22.20 6.49 17.62
C MET A 3 -22.90 6.69 18.97
N GLY A 4 -22.95 5.64 19.79
CA GLY A 4 -23.49 5.72 21.14
C GLY A 4 -22.62 6.59 22.04
N ILE A 5 -21.29 6.47 21.93
CA ILE A 5 -20.34 7.33 22.65
C ILE A 5 -20.50 8.78 22.20
N ALA A 6 -20.54 9.04 20.88
CA ALA A 6 -20.75 10.39 20.35
C ALA A 6 -22.05 11.04 20.86
N TRP A 7 -23.14 10.26 20.89
CA TRP A 7 -24.41 10.72 21.46
C TRP A 7 -24.30 11.04 22.95
N LEU A 8 -23.68 10.17 23.74
CA LEU A 8 -23.52 10.34 25.19
C LEU A 8 -22.61 11.52 25.56
N THR A 9 -21.61 11.83 24.72
CA THR A 9 -20.68 12.96 24.96
C THR A 9 -21.14 14.26 24.30
N GLY A 10 -22.31 14.30 23.66
CA GLY A 10 -22.81 15.48 22.96
C GLY A 10 -22.04 15.85 21.69
N ALA A 11 -21.26 14.93 21.13
CA ALA A 11 -20.53 15.16 19.89
C ALA A 11 -21.47 15.12 18.66
N PRO A 12 -21.17 15.89 17.60
CA PRO A 12 -21.99 15.90 16.39
C PRO A 12 -22.01 14.53 15.70
N LEU A 13 -23.18 13.88 15.68
CA LEU A 13 -23.34 12.52 15.15
C LEU A 13 -22.93 12.38 13.67
N TRP A 14 -23.24 13.37 12.84
CA TRP A 14 -22.88 13.35 11.43
C TRP A 14 -21.35 13.35 11.23
N LEU A 15 -20.61 14.06 12.10
CA LEU A 15 -19.15 14.11 12.06
C LEU A 15 -18.55 12.79 12.54
N ALA A 16 -19.14 12.19 13.58
CA ALA A 16 -18.77 10.85 14.02
C ALA A 16 -18.95 9.81 12.90
N VAL A 17 -20.07 9.86 12.15
CA VAL A 17 -20.28 9.02 10.95
C VAL A 17 -19.19 9.27 9.91
N ALA A 18 -18.91 10.54 9.58
CA ALA A 18 -17.92 10.88 8.58
C ALA A 18 -16.52 10.35 8.92
N ILE A 19 -16.09 10.40 10.18
CA ILE A 19 -14.77 9.93 10.63
C ILE A 19 -14.72 8.40 10.74
N TYR A 20 -15.72 7.79 11.38
CA TYR A 20 -15.67 6.36 11.69
C TYR A 20 -16.08 5.47 10.52
N MET A 21 -16.85 5.96 9.54
CA MET A 21 -17.28 5.16 8.40
C MET A 21 -16.11 4.70 7.51
N PRO A 22 -15.19 5.58 7.05
CA PRO A 22 -13.98 5.17 6.32
C PRO A 22 -13.16 4.14 7.09
N THR A 23 -12.95 4.40 8.39
CA THR A 23 -12.21 3.51 9.29
C THR A 23 -12.87 2.13 9.37
N SER A 24 -14.19 2.08 9.54
CA SER A 24 -14.94 0.82 9.65
C SER A 24 -14.91 0.03 8.36
N LEU A 25 -15.07 0.70 7.21
CA LEU A 25 -14.98 0.09 5.89
C LEU A 25 -13.58 -0.46 5.60
N PHE A 26 -12.54 0.28 5.96
CA PHE A 26 -11.17 -0.16 5.85
C PHE A 26 -10.89 -1.40 6.70
N ILE A 27 -11.27 -1.38 7.98
CA ILE A 27 -11.14 -2.54 8.87
C ILE A 27 -11.89 -3.74 8.27
N PHE A 28 -13.13 -3.56 7.85
CA PHE A 28 -13.91 -4.61 7.21
C PHE A 28 -13.18 -5.20 5.99
N ALA A 29 -12.66 -4.35 5.11
CA ALA A 29 -11.95 -4.79 3.90
C ALA A 29 -10.70 -5.62 4.21
N ILE A 30 -9.84 -5.19 5.13
CA ILE A 30 -8.62 -5.97 5.44
C ILE A 30 -8.99 -7.28 6.13
N TYR A 31 -9.97 -7.27 7.03
CA TYR A 31 -10.43 -8.50 7.69
C TYR A 31 -11.12 -9.46 6.74
N LEU A 32 -11.78 -8.96 5.68
CA LEU A 32 -12.35 -9.80 4.62
C LEU A 32 -11.28 -10.63 3.89
N MET A 33 -10.03 -10.17 3.83
CA MET A 33 -8.94 -10.94 3.21
C MET A 33 -8.51 -12.13 4.07
N VAL A 34 -8.61 -12.05 5.40
CA VAL A 34 -8.20 -13.14 6.30
C VAL A 34 -8.90 -14.47 5.96
N PRO A 35 -10.25 -14.54 5.85
CA PRO A 35 -10.94 -15.75 5.46
C PRO A 35 -10.75 -16.13 3.97
N LEU A 36 -10.22 -15.27 3.11
CA LEU A 36 -9.90 -15.70 1.74
C LEU A 36 -8.57 -16.45 1.67
N PHE A 37 -7.63 -16.15 2.56
CA PHE A 37 -6.28 -16.71 2.53
C PHE A 37 -5.99 -17.77 3.60
N TYR A 38 -6.91 -18.07 4.52
CA TYR A 38 -6.70 -19.14 5.49
C TYR A 38 -6.68 -20.52 4.83
N ARG A 39 -5.98 -21.44 5.51
CA ARG A 39 -5.87 -22.86 5.19
C ARG A 39 -6.21 -23.72 6.40
N THR A 40 -5.82 -23.26 7.59
CA THR A 40 -6.08 -23.92 8.88
C THR A 40 -6.59 -22.92 9.91
N PHE A 41 -7.19 -23.40 11.00
CA PHE A 41 -7.63 -22.55 12.12
C PHE A 41 -6.47 -21.75 12.75
N GLN A 42 -5.27 -22.34 12.80
CA GLN A 42 -4.05 -21.68 13.26
C GLN A 42 -3.65 -20.53 12.34
N ASP A 43 -3.70 -20.73 11.02
CA ASP A 43 -3.40 -19.69 10.03
C ASP A 43 -4.38 -18.51 10.17
N THR A 44 -5.68 -18.77 10.33
CA THR A 44 -6.68 -17.71 10.56
C THR A 44 -6.38 -16.91 11.82
N THR A 45 -6.06 -17.59 12.92
CA THR A 45 -5.77 -16.93 14.20
C THR A 45 -4.49 -16.09 14.10
N PHE A 46 -3.43 -16.62 13.51
CA PHE A 46 -2.17 -15.89 13.33
C PHE A 46 -2.33 -14.67 12.42
N ILE A 47 -2.94 -14.84 11.25
CA ILE A 47 -3.13 -13.74 10.28
C ILE A 47 -4.07 -12.68 10.86
N SER A 48 -5.16 -13.08 11.50
CA SER A 48 -6.05 -12.12 12.16
C SER A 48 -5.32 -11.34 13.24
N MET A 49 -4.58 -11.98 14.16
CA MET A 49 -3.79 -11.28 15.18
C MET A 49 -2.76 -10.32 14.58
N PHE A 50 -2.10 -10.71 13.49
CA PHE A 50 -1.16 -9.82 12.81
C PHE A 50 -1.88 -8.60 12.23
N VAL A 51 -2.96 -8.80 11.48
CA VAL A 51 -3.78 -7.73 10.89
C VAL A 51 -4.37 -6.82 11.96
N THR A 52 -4.90 -7.38 13.05
CA THR A 52 -5.49 -6.62 14.17
C THR A 52 -4.42 -5.71 14.79
N THR A 53 -3.23 -6.25 15.04
CA THR A 53 -2.11 -5.55 15.68
C THR A 53 -1.61 -4.42 14.78
N MET A 54 -1.37 -4.68 13.49
CA MET A 54 -0.90 -3.64 12.56
C MET A 54 -1.95 -2.53 12.37
N THR A 55 -3.23 -2.91 12.30
CA THR A 55 -4.33 -1.93 12.22
C THR A 55 -4.41 -1.08 13.48
N ALA A 56 -4.23 -1.68 14.66
CA ALA A 56 -4.22 -0.94 15.93
C ALA A 56 -3.04 0.02 16.00
N VAL A 57 -1.83 -0.42 15.61
CA VAL A 57 -0.64 0.46 15.53
C VAL A 57 -0.91 1.65 14.62
N TYR A 58 -1.45 1.42 13.42
CA TYR A 58 -1.80 2.48 12.47
C TYR A 58 -2.81 3.49 13.05
N LEU A 59 -3.88 3.01 13.68
CA LEU A 59 -4.95 3.88 14.18
C LEU A 59 -4.52 4.64 15.44
N VAL A 60 -3.75 4.03 16.33
CA VAL A 60 -3.46 4.62 17.64
C VAL A 60 -2.17 5.43 17.63
N PHE A 61 -1.09 4.90 17.05
CA PHE A 61 0.24 5.48 17.23
C PHE A 61 0.36 6.93 16.71
N PRO A 62 -0.08 7.28 15.49
CA PRO A 62 -0.03 8.67 15.03
C PRO A 62 -0.92 9.59 15.88
N ALA A 63 -2.08 9.11 16.33
CA ALA A 63 -3.03 9.92 17.09
C ALA A 63 -2.51 10.32 18.48
N MET A 64 -1.52 9.62 19.04
CA MET A 64 -0.86 10.01 20.29
C MET A 64 -0.13 11.36 20.18
N PHE A 65 0.19 11.80 18.97
CA PHE A 65 0.91 13.05 18.70
C PHE A 65 0.01 14.19 18.21
N ALA A 66 -1.32 14.07 18.40
CA ALA A 66 -2.32 15.03 17.92
C ALA A 66 -2.01 16.50 18.26
N ASP A 67 -1.37 16.74 19.41
CA ASP A 67 -1.03 18.08 19.92
C ASP A 67 0.40 18.54 19.57
N VAL A 68 1.19 17.68 18.91
CA VAL A 68 2.65 17.89 18.74
C VAL A 68 3.07 17.86 17.28
N SER A 69 2.35 17.13 16.41
CA SER A 69 2.78 16.91 15.03
C SER A 69 1.62 16.84 14.06
N GLU A 70 1.78 17.47 12.90
CA GLU A 70 0.88 17.32 11.75
C GLU A 70 0.84 15.86 11.24
N LEU A 71 1.87 15.06 11.54
CA LEU A 71 1.88 13.62 11.23
C LEU A 71 0.76 12.86 11.95
N ALA A 72 0.18 13.43 13.02
CA ALA A 72 -0.94 12.80 13.70
C ALA A 72 -2.18 12.64 12.81
N TYR A 73 -2.40 13.51 11.83
CA TYR A 73 -3.54 13.40 10.89
C TYR A 73 -3.47 12.16 9.99
N MET A 74 -2.35 11.43 9.99
CA MET A 74 -2.27 10.10 9.36
C MET A 74 -3.28 9.12 9.94
N SER A 75 -3.63 9.30 11.22
CA SER A 75 -4.69 8.53 11.87
C SER A 75 -6.03 9.27 11.83
N PRO A 76 -7.14 8.59 11.49
CA PRO A 76 -8.48 9.16 11.58
C PRO A 76 -8.90 9.40 13.04
N LEU A 77 -8.23 8.77 14.02
CA LEU A 77 -8.52 9.01 15.44
C LEU A 77 -8.11 10.41 15.89
N THR A 78 -7.17 11.05 15.21
CA THR A 78 -6.84 12.46 15.45
C THR A 78 -8.04 13.36 15.18
N LEU A 79 -8.80 13.08 14.11
CA LEU A 79 -10.05 13.80 13.82
C LEU A 79 -11.12 13.53 14.88
N ALA A 80 -11.17 12.29 15.41
CA ALA A 80 -12.09 11.96 16.49
C ALA A 80 -11.74 12.73 17.78
N VAL A 81 -10.45 12.82 18.14
CA VAL A 81 -9.99 13.60 19.29
C VAL A 81 -10.40 15.07 19.13
N LYS A 82 -10.15 15.69 17.97
CA LYS A 82 -10.56 17.07 17.69
C LYS A 82 -12.07 17.26 17.80
N MET A 83 -12.86 16.35 17.23
CA MET A 83 -14.32 16.37 17.35
C MET A 83 -14.78 16.38 18.81
N TYR A 84 -14.25 15.49 19.66
CA TYR A 84 -14.64 15.41 21.07
C TYR A 84 -14.16 16.61 21.89
N ARG A 85 -13.08 17.28 21.46
CA ARG A 85 -12.59 18.52 22.07
C ARG A 85 -13.29 19.78 21.55
N GLY A 86 -14.14 19.67 20.53
CA GLY A 86 -14.77 20.82 19.88
C GLY A 86 -13.81 21.64 19.01
N GLU A 87 -12.69 21.05 18.58
CA GLU A 87 -11.70 21.70 17.73
C GLU A 87 -12.08 21.54 16.25
N PRO A 88 -12.04 22.62 15.45
CA PRO A 88 -12.36 22.55 14.03
C PRO A 88 -11.24 21.84 13.25
N PHE A 89 -11.62 21.09 12.20
CA PHE A 89 -10.70 20.56 11.20
C PHE A 89 -11.25 20.77 9.78
N GLY A 90 -10.34 20.92 8.82
CA GLY A 90 -10.63 21.19 7.42
C GLY A 90 -10.88 19.93 6.59
N VAL A 91 -11.30 20.14 5.33
CA VAL A 91 -11.57 19.05 4.37
C VAL A 91 -10.30 18.27 4.04
N GLN A 92 -9.14 18.92 3.95
CA GLN A 92 -7.87 18.25 3.65
C GLN A 92 -7.43 17.34 4.81
N GLU A 93 -7.52 17.81 6.05
CA GLU A 93 -7.28 17.02 7.25
C GLU A 93 -8.22 15.81 7.33
N TYR A 94 -9.48 15.96 6.87
CA TYR A 94 -10.43 14.85 6.75
C TYR A 94 -10.04 13.83 5.67
N LEU A 95 -9.72 14.31 4.46
CA LEU A 95 -9.42 13.46 3.31
C LEU A 95 -8.12 12.69 3.48
N PHE A 96 -7.14 13.25 4.20
CA PHE A 96 -5.81 12.66 4.36
C PHE A 96 -5.83 11.22 4.90
N PRO A 97 -6.48 10.90 6.03
CA PRO A 97 -6.66 9.52 6.47
C PRO A 97 -7.85 8.81 5.79
N SER A 98 -8.93 9.53 5.44
CA SER A 98 -10.18 8.90 4.99
C SER A 98 -10.15 8.40 3.54
N LEU A 99 -9.49 9.15 2.64
CA LEU A 99 -9.41 8.80 1.23
C LEU A 99 -8.70 7.47 0.99
N PRO A 100 -7.44 7.24 1.49
CA PRO A 100 -6.78 5.97 1.27
C PRO A 100 -7.57 4.80 1.87
N MET A 101 -8.25 4.99 3.00
CA MET A 101 -9.12 3.96 3.60
C MET A 101 -10.28 3.54 2.69
N ILE A 102 -11.01 4.52 2.14
CA ILE A 102 -12.13 4.23 1.22
C ILE A 102 -11.62 3.57 -0.07
N LEU A 103 -10.47 4.03 -0.58
CA LEU A 103 -9.87 3.44 -1.78
C LEU A 103 -9.43 1.99 -1.53
N VAL A 104 -8.77 1.71 -0.40
CA VAL A 104 -8.45 0.33 0.00
C VAL A 104 -9.70 -0.51 0.13
N PHE A 105 -10.77 0.01 0.74
CA PHE A 105 -12.04 -0.70 0.82
C PHE A 105 -12.58 -1.08 -0.56
N GLY A 106 -12.69 -0.11 -1.48
CA GLY A 106 -13.22 -0.37 -2.82
C GLY A 106 -12.39 -1.38 -3.63
N VAL A 107 -11.06 -1.26 -3.60
CA VAL A 107 -10.15 -2.18 -4.28
C VAL A 107 -10.26 -3.59 -3.68
N THR A 108 -10.23 -3.68 -2.35
CA THR A 108 -10.23 -4.96 -1.62
C THR A 108 -11.55 -5.71 -1.79
N VAL A 109 -12.69 -5.02 -1.75
CA VAL A 109 -14.00 -5.63 -2.03
C VAL A 109 -14.10 -6.11 -3.48
N THR A 110 -13.55 -5.34 -4.43
CA THR A 110 -13.51 -5.76 -5.84
C THR A 110 -12.66 -7.02 -6.03
N ILE A 111 -11.52 -7.10 -5.34
CA ILE A 111 -10.67 -8.30 -5.32
C ILE A 111 -11.42 -9.47 -4.67
N ALA A 112 -12.02 -9.26 -3.49
CA ALA A 112 -12.78 -10.28 -2.78
C ALA A 112 -13.89 -10.87 -3.65
N ALA A 113 -14.67 -10.03 -4.32
CA ALA A 113 -15.76 -10.45 -5.20
C ALA A 113 -15.28 -11.34 -6.35
N ARG A 114 -14.03 -11.17 -6.82
CA ARG A 114 -13.43 -12.03 -7.86
C ARG A 114 -12.86 -13.33 -7.31
N LEU A 115 -12.56 -13.41 -6.01
CA LEU A 115 -11.99 -14.59 -5.36
C LEU A 115 -13.04 -15.44 -4.64
N LEU A 116 -14.26 -14.91 -4.44
CA LEU A 116 -15.39 -15.59 -3.81
C LEU A 116 -16.06 -16.58 -4.78
N HIS A 117 -15.32 -17.59 -5.19
CA HIS A 117 -15.82 -18.74 -5.95
C HIS A 117 -15.22 -20.04 -5.41
N GLU A 118 -15.90 -21.15 -5.65
CA GLU A 118 -15.61 -22.43 -5.00
C GLU A 118 -14.19 -22.93 -5.30
N GLU A 119 -13.72 -22.75 -6.53
CA GLU A 119 -12.40 -23.23 -6.96
C GLU A 119 -11.26 -22.57 -6.17
N PHE A 120 -11.37 -21.28 -5.84
CA PHE A 120 -10.36 -20.60 -5.05
C PHE A 120 -10.50 -20.90 -3.54
N LEU A 121 -11.74 -20.93 -3.03
CA LEU A 121 -12.00 -21.13 -1.61
C LEU A 121 -11.65 -22.54 -1.13
N MET A 122 -11.88 -23.56 -1.96
CA MET A 122 -11.63 -24.97 -1.62
C MET A 122 -10.17 -25.41 -1.81
N THR A 123 -9.28 -24.46 -2.09
CA THR A 123 -7.86 -24.73 -2.32
C THR A 123 -7.07 -24.71 -1.01
N TYR A 124 -6.30 -25.79 -0.77
CA TYR A 124 -5.47 -25.99 0.44
C TYR A 124 -3.96 -25.75 0.22
N TYR A 125 -3.58 -25.06 -0.86
CA TYR A 125 -2.18 -24.77 -1.13
C TYR A 125 -1.54 -23.90 -0.03
N GLY A 126 -0.21 -23.94 0.07
CA GLY A 126 0.54 -23.00 0.91
C GLY A 126 0.30 -21.54 0.49
N ILE A 127 0.44 -20.61 1.43
CA ILE A 127 0.03 -19.20 1.27
C ILE A 127 0.63 -18.53 0.03
N GLY A 128 1.90 -18.81 -0.29
CA GLY A 128 2.55 -18.25 -1.48
C GLY A 128 1.89 -18.68 -2.79
N ARG A 129 1.52 -19.96 -2.90
CA ARG A 129 0.84 -20.49 -4.10
C ARG A 129 -0.60 -20.01 -4.18
N LYS A 130 -1.31 -19.95 -3.04
CA LYS A 130 -2.67 -19.39 -2.98
C LYS A 130 -2.69 -17.91 -3.35
N PHE A 131 -1.66 -17.15 -2.94
CA PHE A 131 -1.48 -15.77 -3.36
C PHE A 131 -1.19 -15.63 -4.87
N ALA A 132 -0.32 -16.47 -5.42
CA ALA A 132 -0.08 -16.51 -6.86
C ALA A 132 -1.35 -16.86 -7.66
N ASP A 133 -2.16 -17.82 -7.18
CA ASP A 133 -3.46 -18.16 -7.77
C ASP A 133 -4.43 -16.98 -7.67
N ALA A 134 -4.49 -16.27 -6.54
CA ALA A 134 -5.35 -15.09 -6.38
C ALA A 134 -4.98 -14.00 -7.40
N LEU A 135 -3.70 -13.70 -7.56
CA LEU A 135 -3.22 -12.75 -8.56
C LEU A 135 -3.60 -13.20 -9.98
N TYR A 136 -3.44 -14.49 -10.28
CA TYR A 136 -3.80 -15.05 -11.59
C TYR A 136 -5.31 -14.87 -11.89
N TRP A 137 -6.18 -15.07 -10.91
CA TRP A 137 -7.63 -14.86 -11.05
C TRP A 137 -8.03 -13.39 -11.20
N ILE A 138 -7.30 -12.47 -10.54
CA ILE A 138 -7.57 -11.03 -10.64
C ILE A 138 -7.15 -10.48 -12.00
N ILE A 139 -6.10 -11.04 -12.62
CA ILE A 139 -5.57 -10.59 -13.92
C ILE A 139 -6.48 -11.04 -15.08
N ASP A 140 -6.94 -10.07 -15.88
CA ASP A 140 -7.60 -10.37 -17.16
C ASP A 140 -6.54 -10.68 -18.22
N ARG A 141 -6.39 -11.98 -18.49
CA ARG A 141 -5.45 -12.54 -19.46
C ARG A 141 -5.70 -12.08 -20.90
N ARG A 142 -6.91 -11.61 -21.23
CA ARG A 142 -7.20 -11.04 -22.56
C ARG A 142 -6.58 -9.66 -22.72
N LYS A 143 -6.34 -8.94 -21.60
CA LYS A 143 -5.82 -7.58 -21.57
C LYS A 143 -4.77 -7.41 -20.46
N PRO A 144 -3.67 -8.21 -20.46
CA PRO A 144 -2.71 -8.26 -19.36
C PRO A 144 -2.05 -6.91 -19.10
N ALA A 145 -1.77 -6.15 -20.15
CA ALA A 145 -1.25 -4.78 -20.07
C ALA A 145 -2.13 -3.86 -19.20
N ARG A 146 -3.45 -3.88 -19.42
CA ARG A 146 -4.40 -3.08 -18.64
C ARG A 146 -4.48 -3.59 -17.20
N SER A 147 -4.51 -4.90 -16.99
CA SER A 147 -4.57 -5.48 -15.65
C SER A 147 -3.33 -5.13 -14.81
N ILE A 148 -2.13 -5.26 -15.38
CA ILE A 148 -0.89 -4.93 -14.67
C ILE A 148 -0.83 -3.43 -14.31
N PHE A 149 -1.18 -2.54 -15.25
CA PHE A 149 -1.28 -1.11 -14.96
C PHE A 149 -2.26 -0.84 -13.80
N LEU A 150 -3.48 -1.39 -13.88
CA LEU A 150 -4.52 -1.16 -12.87
C LEU A 150 -4.16 -1.76 -11.52
N MET A 151 -3.50 -2.91 -11.48
CA MET A 151 -3.06 -3.52 -10.22
C MET A 151 -2.02 -2.65 -9.51
N SER A 152 -1.01 -2.17 -10.24
CA SER A 152 0.02 -1.30 -9.67
C SER A 152 -0.52 0.07 -9.28
N PHE A 153 -1.49 0.60 -10.03
CA PHE A 153 -2.19 1.83 -9.68
C PHE A 153 -3.08 1.66 -8.44
N ALA A 154 -3.89 0.61 -8.39
CA ALA A 154 -4.86 0.37 -7.34
C ALA A 154 -4.24 -0.12 -6.03
N SER A 155 -2.99 -0.59 -6.04
CA SER A 155 -2.27 -1.00 -4.83
C SER A 155 -1.76 0.20 -4.02
N ILE A 156 -1.60 1.39 -4.63
CA ILE A 156 -0.99 2.55 -4.00
C ILE A 156 -1.63 2.94 -2.65
N PRO A 157 -2.96 3.03 -2.52
CA PRO A 157 -3.57 3.35 -1.23
C PRO A 157 -3.18 2.35 -0.12
N ALA A 158 -3.09 1.06 -0.44
CA ALA A 158 -2.68 0.04 0.52
C ALA A 158 -1.18 0.12 0.82
N VAL A 159 -0.35 0.31 -0.20
CA VAL A 159 1.11 0.50 -0.07
C VAL A 159 1.40 1.70 0.83
N TYR A 160 0.72 2.82 0.58
CA TYR A 160 0.84 4.04 1.37
C TYR A 160 0.52 3.79 2.84
N LEU A 161 -0.64 3.19 3.16
CA LEU A 161 -1.00 2.89 4.55
C LEU A 161 -0.01 1.93 5.22
N MET A 162 0.49 0.93 4.49
CA MET A 162 1.51 0.01 5.00
C MET A 162 2.86 0.71 5.23
N GLN A 163 3.25 1.67 4.39
CA GLN A 163 4.44 2.50 4.61
C GLN A 163 4.29 3.38 5.85
N LEU A 164 3.08 3.90 6.14
CA LEU A 164 2.82 4.61 7.38
C LEU A 164 2.97 3.69 8.61
N VAL A 165 2.50 2.45 8.53
CA VAL A 165 2.72 1.44 9.58
C VAL A 165 4.21 1.16 9.76
N ILE A 166 4.94 0.96 8.66
CA ILE A 166 6.39 0.73 8.68
C ILE A 166 7.09 1.91 9.38
N LEU A 167 6.72 3.15 9.05
CA LEU A 167 7.29 4.34 9.66
C LEU A 167 6.97 4.43 11.16
N ALA A 168 5.72 4.17 11.54
CA ALA A 168 5.29 4.14 12.95
C ALA A 168 6.07 3.09 13.76
N VAL A 169 6.23 1.88 13.23
CA VAL A 169 7.03 0.84 13.89
C VAL A 169 8.51 1.25 13.96
N ALA A 170 9.07 1.73 12.85
CA ALA A 170 10.47 2.14 12.76
C ALA A 170 10.83 3.35 13.63
N SER A 171 9.86 4.19 14.00
CA SER A 171 10.10 5.36 14.87
C SER A 171 10.54 5.02 16.30
N ASN A 172 10.49 3.75 16.69
CA ASN A 172 11.08 3.26 17.93
C ASN A 172 12.60 3.04 17.84
N LEU A 173 13.20 3.20 16.66
CA LEU A 173 14.63 3.02 16.40
C LEU A 173 15.39 4.36 16.40
N PRO A 174 16.72 4.34 16.66
CA PRO A 174 17.56 5.51 16.42
C PRO A 174 17.45 6.00 14.96
N LEU A 175 17.55 7.31 14.73
CA LEU A 175 17.28 7.95 13.43
C LEU A 175 17.91 7.23 12.23
N ARG A 176 19.20 6.87 12.31
CA ARG A 176 19.91 6.12 11.25
C ARG A 176 19.23 4.78 10.93
N ALA A 177 18.91 4.01 11.97
CA ALA A 177 18.28 2.70 11.81
C ALA A 177 16.83 2.82 11.33
N LEU A 178 16.09 3.84 11.81
CA LEU A 178 14.75 4.18 11.31
C LEU A 178 14.78 4.42 9.80
N LEU A 179 15.66 5.31 9.33
CA LEU A 179 15.76 5.66 7.91
C LEU A 179 16.10 4.44 7.05
N ILE A 180 17.08 3.64 7.45
CA ILE A 180 17.44 2.42 6.72
C ILE A 180 16.28 1.43 6.71
N ALA A 181 15.68 1.15 7.86
CA ALA A 181 14.58 0.19 7.97
C ALA A 181 13.37 0.63 7.13
N ALA A 182 12.99 1.91 7.19
CA ALA A 182 11.89 2.46 6.42
C ALA A 182 12.18 2.41 4.91
N LEU A 183 13.38 2.80 4.47
CA LEU A 183 13.76 2.76 3.05
C LEU A 183 13.76 1.34 2.49
N VAL A 184 14.38 0.39 3.19
CA VAL A 184 14.44 -1.01 2.75
C VAL A 184 13.04 -1.63 2.73
N ALA A 185 12.25 -1.45 3.79
CA ALA A 185 10.91 -2.03 3.87
C ALA A 185 9.95 -1.39 2.85
N SER A 186 10.06 -0.08 2.62
CA SER A 186 9.30 0.62 1.56
C SER A 186 9.67 0.07 0.18
N ALA A 187 10.97 0.06 -0.16
CA ALA A 187 11.44 -0.46 -1.44
C ALA A 187 11.01 -1.93 -1.66
N ALA A 188 11.08 -2.76 -0.61
CA ALA A 188 10.60 -4.15 -0.65
C ALA A 188 9.12 -4.25 -0.98
N LEU A 189 8.29 -3.43 -0.32
CA LEU A 189 6.85 -3.41 -0.55
C LEU A 189 6.53 -2.93 -1.98
N GLU A 190 7.12 -1.83 -2.40
CA GLU A 190 6.90 -1.22 -3.71
C GLU A 190 7.32 -2.13 -4.86
N GLU A 191 8.52 -2.71 -4.79
CA GLU A 191 8.98 -3.63 -5.82
C GLU A 191 8.15 -4.91 -5.85
N THR A 192 7.69 -5.40 -4.69
CA THR A 192 6.80 -6.58 -4.64
C THR A 192 5.50 -6.31 -5.38
N VAL A 193 4.79 -5.22 -5.07
CA VAL A 193 3.50 -4.94 -5.71
C VAL A 193 3.63 -4.66 -7.21
N LYS A 194 4.72 -4.01 -7.64
CA LYS A 194 4.97 -3.73 -9.05
C LYS A 194 5.28 -4.99 -9.86
N THR A 195 5.90 -6.00 -9.25
CA THR A 195 6.44 -7.15 -9.99
C THR A 195 5.63 -8.44 -9.82
N MET A 196 4.87 -8.60 -8.73
CA MET A 196 4.17 -9.85 -8.41
C MET A 196 3.22 -10.33 -9.51
N GLY A 197 2.44 -9.43 -10.12
CA GLY A 197 1.50 -9.79 -11.19
C GLY A 197 2.22 -10.24 -12.46
N ILE A 198 3.35 -9.61 -12.79
CA ILE A 198 4.17 -9.97 -13.95
C ILE A 198 4.87 -11.32 -13.69
N ALA A 199 5.38 -11.52 -12.47
CA ALA A 199 6.01 -12.78 -12.07
C ALA A 199 5.03 -13.96 -12.19
N VAL A 200 3.78 -13.79 -11.75
CA VAL A 200 2.73 -14.82 -11.92
C VAL A 200 2.45 -15.12 -13.39
N LEU A 201 2.39 -14.10 -14.26
CA LEU A 201 2.21 -14.33 -15.70
C LEU A 201 3.38 -15.07 -16.34
N ILE A 202 4.61 -14.78 -15.90
CA ILE A 202 5.82 -15.50 -16.34
C ILE A 202 5.78 -16.96 -15.89
N GLU A 203 5.48 -17.20 -14.60
CA GLU A 203 5.39 -18.55 -14.02
C GLU A 203 4.33 -19.42 -14.71
N ARG A 204 3.21 -18.82 -15.10
CA ARG A 204 2.09 -19.49 -15.78
C ARG A 204 2.25 -19.60 -17.29
N GLY A 205 3.33 -19.08 -17.87
CA GLY A 205 3.59 -19.14 -19.31
C GLY A 205 2.69 -18.24 -20.16
N GLU A 206 2.06 -17.23 -19.56
CA GLU A 206 1.16 -16.26 -20.22
C GLU A 206 1.92 -15.08 -20.86
N THR A 207 3.25 -15.07 -20.72
CA THR A 207 4.13 -14.10 -21.40
C THR A 207 4.87 -14.78 -22.55
N HIS A 208 4.70 -14.28 -23.77
CA HIS A 208 5.21 -14.91 -24.99
C HIS A 208 6.53 -14.32 -25.51
N SER A 209 6.97 -13.17 -24.99
CA SER A 209 8.24 -12.55 -25.40
C SER A 209 8.85 -11.65 -24.33
N LEU A 210 10.17 -11.44 -24.38
CA LEU A 210 10.87 -10.47 -23.52
C LEU A 210 10.36 -9.04 -23.75
N ARG A 211 9.99 -8.71 -25.00
CA ARG A 211 9.40 -7.40 -25.34
C ARG A 211 8.08 -7.18 -24.58
N GLN A 212 7.24 -8.20 -24.48
CA GLN A 212 6.00 -8.15 -23.71
C GLN A 212 6.30 -7.94 -22.22
N ILE A 213 7.27 -8.66 -21.65
CA ILE A 213 7.66 -8.52 -20.23
C ILE A 213 8.14 -7.09 -19.93
N VAL A 214 9.00 -6.53 -20.79
CA VAL A 214 9.47 -5.13 -20.65
C VAL A 214 8.30 -4.15 -20.74
N TRP A 215 7.36 -4.38 -21.65
CA TRP A 215 6.17 -3.54 -21.78
C TRP A 215 5.27 -3.60 -20.54
N LEU A 216 5.08 -4.80 -19.96
CA LEU A 216 4.34 -4.96 -18.70
C LEU A 216 5.07 -4.27 -17.53
N ALA A 217 6.40 -4.33 -17.47
CA ALA A 217 7.20 -3.62 -16.47
C ALA A 217 7.02 -2.10 -16.58
N PHE A 218 7.05 -1.56 -17.81
CA PHE A 218 6.79 -0.14 -18.03
C PHE A 218 5.38 0.27 -17.58
N LEU A 219 4.36 -0.49 -17.95
CA LEU A 219 2.98 -0.20 -17.55
C LEU A 219 2.75 -0.35 -16.05
N SER A 220 3.42 -1.31 -15.40
CA SER A 220 3.41 -1.44 -13.95
C SER A 220 4.01 -0.21 -13.26
N ALA A 221 5.20 0.21 -13.70
CA ALA A 221 5.88 1.40 -13.18
C ALA A 221 5.07 2.68 -13.42
N LEU A 222 4.46 2.81 -14.60
CA LEU A 222 3.58 3.94 -14.94
C LEU A 222 2.33 3.96 -14.06
N GLY A 223 1.68 2.81 -13.85
CA GLY A 223 0.52 2.70 -12.98
C GLY A 223 0.85 3.05 -11.53
N PHE A 224 1.97 2.54 -11.03
CA PHE A 224 2.47 2.84 -9.69
C PHE A 224 2.73 4.34 -9.50
N LEU A 225 3.55 4.95 -10.38
CA LEU A 225 3.87 6.38 -10.31
C LEU A 225 2.61 7.25 -10.42
N ALA A 226 1.68 6.91 -11.31
CA ALA A 226 0.44 7.65 -11.48
C ALA A 226 -0.40 7.63 -10.20
N GLY A 227 -0.56 6.46 -9.57
CA GLY A 227 -1.29 6.36 -8.32
C GLY A 227 -0.57 7.08 -7.18
N GLU A 228 0.76 6.95 -7.09
CA GLU A 228 1.59 7.62 -6.09
C GLU A 228 1.39 9.14 -6.17
N LYS A 229 1.60 9.75 -7.34
CA LYS A 229 1.47 11.20 -7.52
C LYS A 229 0.06 11.72 -7.24
N LEU A 230 -0.97 10.97 -7.63
CA LEU A 230 -2.36 11.33 -7.32
C LEU A 230 -2.64 11.31 -5.82
N LEU A 231 -2.12 10.32 -5.10
CA LEU A 231 -2.30 10.25 -3.65
C LEU A 231 -1.45 11.31 -2.93
N THR A 232 -0.22 11.54 -3.37
CA THR A 232 0.66 12.61 -2.86
C THR A 232 0.04 13.99 -2.99
N LEU A 233 -0.68 14.28 -4.09
CA LEU A 233 -1.40 15.55 -4.28
C LEU A 233 -2.39 15.83 -3.16
N VAL A 234 -3.07 14.81 -2.66
CA VAL A 234 -4.01 14.94 -1.55
C VAL A 234 -3.25 15.05 -0.23
N SER A 235 -2.24 14.20 -0.02
CA SER A 235 -1.49 14.09 1.23
C SER A 235 -0.62 15.30 1.57
N VAL A 236 0.09 15.88 0.59
CA VAL A 236 1.07 16.94 0.86
C VAL A 236 0.40 18.29 1.13
N SER A 237 -0.87 18.45 0.75
CA SER A 237 -1.64 19.66 1.06
C SER A 237 -1.83 19.90 2.57
N VAL A 238 -1.66 18.86 3.40
CA VAL A 238 -1.82 18.91 4.87
C VAL A 238 -0.50 19.19 5.61
N VAL A 239 0.67 18.80 5.05
CA VAL A 239 1.99 18.81 5.74
C VAL A 239 2.88 20.01 5.35
N SER A 240 2.43 20.82 4.39
CA SER A 240 2.78 22.23 4.13
C SER A 240 2.80 22.55 2.63
N GLN A 241 2.41 23.78 2.28
CA GLN A 241 2.40 24.30 0.90
C GLN A 241 3.81 24.35 0.26
N ALA A 242 4.86 24.54 1.06
CA ALA A 242 6.25 24.53 0.59
C ALA A 242 6.73 23.10 0.22
N PHE A 243 6.27 22.10 0.96
CA PHE A 243 6.48 20.70 0.63
C PHE A 243 5.67 20.29 -0.61
N LEU A 244 4.50 20.90 -0.85
CA LEU A 244 3.68 20.69 -2.04
C LEU A 244 4.40 21.15 -3.32
N ALA A 245 4.95 22.36 -3.33
CA ALA A 245 5.72 22.86 -4.46
C ALA A 245 6.97 22.02 -4.71
N THR A 246 7.61 21.49 -3.66
CA THR A 246 8.77 20.60 -3.78
C THR A 246 8.34 19.21 -4.29
N ALA A 247 7.36 18.56 -3.65
CA ALA A 247 6.87 17.24 -4.06
C ALA A 247 6.25 17.20 -5.48
N LEU A 248 5.69 18.32 -5.94
CA LEU A 248 5.12 18.47 -7.28
C LEU A 248 6.11 18.99 -8.33
N PHE A 249 7.03 19.89 -7.97
CA PHE A 249 7.85 20.63 -8.92
C PHE A 249 9.37 20.63 -8.65
N SER A 250 9.87 20.08 -7.52
CA SER A 250 11.32 19.82 -7.36
C SER A 250 11.81 18.69 -8.24
N GLY A 251 10.90 17.91 -8.81
CA GLY A 251 11.17 16.91 -9.84
C GLY A 251 10.81 17.45 -11.21
N GLY A 252 11.60 18.40 -11.72
CA GLY A 252 11.68 18.60 -13.15
C GLY A 252 11.90 17.23 -13.81
N LEU A 253 10.86 16.75 -14.49
CA LEU A 253 10.67 15.44 -15.13
C LEU A 253 10.08 14.34 -14.21
N LEU A 254 8.74 14.17 -14.28
CA LEU A 254 8.05 12.89 -14.01
C LEU A 254 8.77 11.69 -14.67
N LEU A 255 9.56 11.94 -15.71
CA LEU A 255 10.39 10.95 -16.39
C LEU A 255 11.50 10.38 -15.50
N VAL A 256 12.07 11.13 -14.55
CA VAL A 256 13.15 10.60 -13.68
C VAL A 256 12.61 9.55 -12.71
N PRO A 257 11.55 9.83 -11.90
CA PRO A 257 10.91 8.78 -11.10
C PRO A 257 10.37 7.64 -11.96
N LEU A 258 9.76 7.94 -13.11
CA LEU A 258 9.26 6.90 -14.01
C LEU A 258 10.38 5.98 -14.51
N ALA A 259 11.51 6.55 -14.93
CA ALA A 259 12.67 5.80 -15.39
C ALA A 259 13.25 4.95 -14.27
N ALA A 260 13.31 5.46 -13.04
CA ALA A 260 13.76 4.70 -11.88
C ALA A 260 12.84 3.51 -11.58
N HIS A 261 11.53 3.76 -11.39
CA HIS A 261 10.56 2.69 -11.14
C HIS A 261 10.56 1.65 -12.26
N PHE A 262 10.60 2.08 -13.52
CA PHE A 262 10.67 1.19 -14.68
C PHE A 262 11.94 0.35 -14.65
N SER A 263 13.10 0.97 -14.38
CA SER A 263 14.39 0.27 -14.38
C SER A 263 14.42 -0.84 -13.33
N PHE A 264 14.03 -0.56 -12.09
CA PHE A 264 14.03 -1.56 -11.01
C PHE A 264 13.05 -2.70 -11.31
N THR A 265 11.83 -2.36 -11.70
CA THR A 265 10.79 -3.35 -12.05
C THR A 265 11.23 -4.20 -13.25
N ALA A 266 11.81 -3.61 -14.29
CA ALA A 266 12.33 -4.33 -15.45
C ALA A 266 13.49 -5.27 -15.07
N ILE A 267 14.44 -4.82 -14.24
CA ILE A 267 15.55 -5.67 -13.76
C ILE A 267 15.01 -6.92 -13.06
N ILE A 268 14.07 -6.75 -12.12
CA ILE A 268 13.49 -7.89 -11.36
C ILE A 268 12.83 -8.89 -12.33
N VAL A 269 11.91 -8.44 -13.18
CA VAL A 269 11.13 -9.35 -14.02
C VAL A 269 11.95 -9.98 -15.13
N LEU A 270 12.97 -9.28 -15.65
CA LEU A 270 13.89 -9.83 -16.65
C LEU A 270 14.85 -10.84 -16.04
N LEU A 271 15.37 -10.60 -14.84
CA LEU A 271 16.17 -11.58 -14.11
C LEU A 271 15.36 -12.85 -13.86
N TYR A 272 14.12 -12.71 -13.39
CA TYR A 272 13.22 -13.83 -13.15
C TYR A 272 12.86 -14.58 -14.44
N ALA A 273 12.55 -13.87 -15.53
CA ALA A 273 12.18 -14.50 -16.80
C ALA A 273 13.34 -15.19 -17.52
N ARG A 274 14.54 -14.60 -17.49
CA ARG A 274 15.71 -15.09 -18.25
C ARG A 274 16.38 -16.27 -17.58
N PHE A 275 16.42 -16.27 -16.25
CA PHE A 275 17.12 -17.31 -15.50
C PHE A 275 16.12 -18.22 -14.79
N ARG A 276 15.72 -19.30 -15.47
CA ARG A 276 14.75 -20.30 -14.95
C ARG A 276 15.10 -20.90 -13.57
N ARG A 277 16.35 -20.78 -13.12
CA ARG A 277 16.82 -21.27 -11.81
C ARG A 277 16.83 -20.20 -10.72
N VAL A 278 16.67 -18.92 -11.06
CA VAL A 278 16.65 -17.84 -10.08
C VAL A 278 15.26 -17.79 -9.45
N PRO A 279 15.13 -18.06 -8.14
CA PRO A 279 13.84 -17.95 -7.49
C PRO A 279 13.44 -16.46 -7.41
N TYR A 280 12.13 -16.19 -7.47
CA TYR A 280 11.59 -14.83 -7.52
C TYR A 280 12.10 -13.93 -6.38
N TRP A 281 12.24 -14.47 -5.16
CA TRP A 281 12.73 -13.70 -4.00
C TRP A 281 14.17 -13.20 -4.15
N VAL A 282 15.03 -13.90 -4.91
CA VAL A 282 16.39 -13.43 -5.22
C VAL A 282 16.33 -12.26 -6.21
N ALA A 283 15.54 -12.40 -7.28
CA ALA A 283 15.37 -11.33 -8.26
C ALA A 283 14.78 -10.06 -7.62
N LEU A 284 13.78 -10.24 -6.74
CA LEU A 284 13.21 -9.17 -5.94
C LEU A 284 14.28 -8.51 -5.05
N GLY A 285 15.06 -9.30 -4.31
CA GLY A 285 16.12 -8.79 -3.44
C GLY A 285 17.13 -7.89 -4.16
N VAL A 286 17.54 -8.25 -5.38
CA VAL A 286 18.40 -7.39 -6.22
C VAL A 286 17.72 -6.05 -6.51
N GLY A 287 16.46 -6.06 -6.93
CA GLY A 287 15.73 -4.83 -7.21
C GLY A 287 15.51 -3.95 -5.97
N VAL A 288 15.22 -4.56 -4.82
CA VAL A 288 15.07 -3.85 -3.54
C VAL A 288 16.37 -3.16 -3.13
N ILE A 289 17.51 -3.84 -3.27
CA ILE A 289 18.82 -3.24 -2.99
C ILE A 289 19.06 -2.03 -3.90
N LEU A 290 18.86 -2.19 -5.22
CA LEU A 290 19.05 -1.11 -6.18
C LEU A 290 18.13 0.09 -5.92
N HIS A 291 16.86 -0.17 -5.64
CA HIS A 291 15.90 0.88 -5.31
C HIS A 291 16.25 1.58 -3.99
N THR A 292 16.62 0.81 -2.95
CA THR A 292 17.06 1.39 -1.67
C THR A 292 18.27 2.29 -1.85
N LEU A 293 19.27 1.84 -2.62
CA LEU A 293 20.48 2.63 -2.91
C LEU A 293 20.14 3.91 -3.69
N TYR A 294 19.24 3.82 -4.68
CA TYR A 294 18.77 4.99 -5.41
C TYR A 294 18.08 6.02 -4.50
N ASN A 295 17.19 5.56 -3.61
CA ASN A 295 16.52 6.44 -2.66
C ASN A 295 17.51 7.07 -1.68
N ALA A 296 18.49 6.29 -1.18
CA ALA A 296 19.55 6.80 -0.31
C ALA A 296 20.43 7.86 -1.01
N LEU A 297 20.72 7.69 -2.30
CA LEU A 297 21.47 8.67 -3.10
C LEU A 297 20.69 9.98 -3.28
N ILE A 298 19.38 9.90 -3.56
CA ILE A 298 18.51 11.08 -3.71
C ILE A 298 18.39 11.85 -2.40
N LEU A 299 18.29 11.13 -1.28
CA LEU A 299 18.24 11.73 0.05
C LEU A 299 19.57 12.37 0.49
N GLY A 300 20.61 12.33 -0.36
CA GLY A 300 21.82 13.13 -0.20
C GLY A 300 22.56 12.84 1.10
N GLY A 301 23.01 11.61 1.31
CA GLY A 301 23.93 11.26 2.42
C GLY A 301 23.35 11.40 3.83
N ALA A 302 22.02 11.54 3.99
CA ALA A 302 21.35 11.54 5.29
C ALA A 302 21.36 10.16 6.01
N LEU A 303 22.06 9.17 5.44
CA LEU A 303 22.43 7.93 6.09
C LEU A 303 23.75 8.10 6.84
#